data_AF-A0A142VAX7-F1
#
_entry.id   AF-A0A142VAX7-F1
#
_cell.length_a   1.000
_cell.length_b   1.000
_cell.length_c   1.000
_cell.angle_alpha   90.00
_cell.angle_beta   90.00
_cell.angle_gamma   90.00
#
_symmetry.space_group_name_H-M   'P 1'
#
loop_
_entity.id
_entity.type
_entity.pdbx_description
1 polymer ?
#
loop_
_entity_poly.entity_id
_entity_poly.type
_entity_poly.pdbx_seq_one_letter_code
_entity_poly.pdbx_strand_id
1 'polypeptide(L)'
;MADLMTVREVAEYLRVTQKTIYRLLQRNAIPALKVSHSWRFDKSSIDEWLRKSAVGVRASVLVIDDEITVRSLFKETLEEQGHVVSMAKNGEEALEQLQSKDFDLVFLDLKMPGLNGAELYQKIRAIKPKLPVTIITGYPDSDTMAKVLAQGPFGVMNKPFGEMDIINATKNFLRISPEA
;
A
#
# COMPACT_ATOMS: atom_id res chain seq x y z
N MET A 1 -17.33 28.03 15.85
CA MET A 1 -18.48 27.11 15.94
C MET A 1 -18.01 25.78 15.41
N ALA A 2 -18.08 24.69 16.20
CA ALA A 2 -17.65 23.37 15.74
C ALA A 2 -18.65 22.89 14.68
N ASP A 3 -18.16 22.69 13.46
CA ASP A 3 -18.96 22.12 12.37
C ASP A 3 -19.02 20.61 12.58
N LEU A 4 -20.05 20.17 13.31
CA LEU A 4 -20.23 18.79 13.71
C LEU A 4 -21.00 18.03 12.62
N MET A 5 -20.28 17.17 11.92
CA MET A 5 -20.81 16.30 10.87
C MET A 5 -21.44 15.04 11.46
N THR A 6 -22.47 14.52 10.79
CA THR A 6 -23.06 13.21 11.02
C THR A 6 -22.24 12.10 10.38
N VAL A 7 -22.60 10.83 10.65
CA VAL A 7 -21.99 9.66 9.98
C VAL A 7 -22.13 9.74 8.46
N ARG A 8 -23.26 10.24 7.95
CA ARG A 8 -23.48 10.39 6.50
C ARG A 8 -22.57 11.46 5.92
N GLU A 9 -22.51 12.63 6.55
CA GLU A 9 -21.70 13.75 6.08
C GLU A 9 -20.20 13.45 6.14
N VAL A 10 -19.72 12.76 7.18
CA VAL A 10 -18.30 12.34 7.22
C VAL A 10 -17.99 11.24 6.22
N ALA A 11 -18.94 10.34 5.93
CA ALA A 11 -18.78 9.35 4.86
C ALA A 11 -18.64 10.03 3.49
N GLU A 12 -19.49 11.01 3.20
CA GLU A 12 -19.42 11.82 1.97
C GLU A 12 -18.13 12.63 1.90
N TYR A 13 -17.74 13.28 3.00
CA TYR A 13 -16.50 14.05 3.10
C TYR A 13 -15.25 13.21 2.83
N LEU A 14 -15.17 12.03 3.43
CA LEU A 14 -14.07 11.08 3.27
C LEU A 14 -14.16 10.26 1.98
N ARG A 15 -15.26 10.39 1.21
CA ARG A 15 -15.57 9.58 0.01
C ARG A 15 -15.54 8.07 0.29
N VAL A 16 -16.10 7.66 1.43
CA VAL A 16 -16.25 6.25 1.83
C VAL A 16 -17.72 5.92 2.13
N THR A 17 -18.03 4.63 2.29
CA THR A 17 -19.40 4.22 2.69
C THR A 17 -19.63 4.46 4.18
N GLN A 18 -20.89 4.68 4.59
CA GLN A 18 -21.26 4.77 6.02
C GLN A 18 -20.85 3.51 6.81
N LYS A 19 -20.89 2.32 6.16
CA LYS A 19 -20.42 1.06 6.76
C LYS A 19 -18.94 1.09 7.13
N THR A 20 -18.11 1.81 6.36
CA THR A 20 -16.70 2.04 6.69
C THR A 20 -16.56 2.92 7.93
N ILE A 21 -17.36 3.99 8.04
CA ILE A 21 -17.36 4.85 9.24
C ILE A 21 -17.73 4.05 10.50
N TYR A 22 -18.77 3.22 10.44
CA TYR A 22 -19.14 2.37 11.58
C TYR A 22 -18.06 1.37 11.97
N ARG A 23 -17.31 0.80 11.02
CA ARG A 23 -16.15 -0.05 11.32
C ARG A 23 -15.04 0.73 12.04
N LEU A 24 -14.74 1.94 11.56
CA LEU A 24 -13.71 2.79 12.19
C LEU A 24 -14.12 3.18 13.62
N LEU A 25 -15.41 3.49 13.83
CA LEU A 25 -15.96 3.77 15.17
C LEU A 25 -15.84 2.57 16.11
N GLN A 26 -16.15 1.35 15.65
CA GLN A 26 -16.02 0.13 16.46
C GLN A 26 -14.59 -0.13 16.92
N ARG A 27 -13.60 0.32 16.13
CA ARG A 27 -12.16 0.14 16.38
C ARG A 27 -11.50 1.37 17.01
N ASN A 28 -12.29 2.40 17.34
CA ASN A 28 -11.78 3.68 17.83
C ASN A 28 -10.71 4.32 16.92
N ALA A 29 -10.81 4.07 15.60
CA ALA A 29 -9.81 4.44 14.58
C ALA A 29 -10.12 5.74 13.84
N ILE A 30 -11.16 6.47 14.26
CA ILE A 30 -11.57 7.77 13.74
C ILE A 30 -12.00 8.65 14.92
N PRO A 31 -11.58 9.93 15.01
CA PRO A 31 -11.99 10.80 16.10
C PRO A 31 -13.48 11.08 15.98
N ALA A 32 -14.23 10.69 17.01
CA ALA A 32 -15.67 10.86 17.04
C ALA A 32 -16.13 11.22 18.45
N LEU A 33 -17.20 12.01 18.50
CA LEU A 33 -17.86 12.43 19.73
C LEU A 33 -19.23 11.76 19.78
N LYS A 34 -19.57 11.18 20.93
CA LYS A 34 -20.91 10.66 21.18
C LYS A 34 -21.76 11.76 21.79
N VAL A 35 -22.66 12.33 21.00
CA VAL A 35 -23.57 13.39 21.43
C VAL A 35 -24.96 12.78 21.56
N SER A 36 -25.42 12.60 22.81
CA SER A 36 -26.67 11.90 23.12
C SER A 36 -26.67 10.49 22.49
N HIS A 37 -27.56 10.22 21.54
CA HIS A 37 -27.74 8.92 20.89
C HIS A 37 -27.05 8.81 19.52
N SER A 38 -26.22 9.78 19.13
CA SER A 38 -25.62 9.81 17.79
C SER A 38 -24.15 10.19 17.79
N TRP A 39 -23.42 9.63 16.82
CA TRP A 39 -22.03 10.02 16.57
C TRP A 39 -21.96 11.34 15.81
N ARG A 40 -20.98 12.17 16.20
CA ARG A 40 -20.64 13.45 15.60
C ARG A 40 -19.14 13.53 15.36
N PHE A 41 -18.77 14.22 14.29
CA PHE A 41 -17.39 14.36 13.85
C PHE A 41 -17.09 15.83 13.67
N ASP A 42 -16.14 16.35 14.42
CA ASP A 42 -15.66 17.71 14.23
C ASP A 42 -14.77 17.75 12.98
N LYS A 43 -15.08 18.64 12.03
CA LYS A 43 -14.36 18.71 10.76
C LYS A 43 -12.86 18.96 10.94
N SER A 44 -12.46 19.88 11.83
CA SER A 44 -11.05 20.15 12.10
C SER A 44 -10.32 18.94 12.68
N SER A 45 -10.98 18.19 13.56
CA SER A 45 -10.44 16.96 14.13
C SER A 45 -10.31 15.85 13.08
N ILE A 46 -11.25 15.78 12.13
CA ILE A 46 -11.17 14.88 10.98
C ILE A 46 -10.06 15.29 10.04
N ASP A 47 -9.89 16.58 9.77
CA ASP A 47 -8.81 17.10 8.93
C ASP A 47 -7.44 16.83 9.56
N GLU A 48 -7.33 17.02 10.87
CA GLU A 48 -6.12 16.70 11.63
C GLU A 48 -5.87 15.19 11.66
N TRP A 49 -6.91 14.37 11.87
CA TRP A 49 -6.81 12.93 11.80
C TRP A 49 -6.45 12.44 10.41
N LEU A 50 -6.98 13.05 9.36
CA LEU A 50 -6.61 12.79 7.98
C LEU A 50 -5.16 13.18 7.73
N ARG A 51 -4.69 14.32 8.26
CA ARG A 51 -3.28 14.70 8.18
C ARG A 51 -2.39 13.70 8.91
N LYS A 52 -2.74 13.31 10.15
CA LYS A 52 -2.00 12.32 10.95
C LYS A 52 -2.08 10.89 10.39
N SER A 53 -3.19 10.55 9.73
CA SER A 53 -3.39 9.25 9.04
C SER A 53 -2.88 9.27 7.60
N ALA A 54 -2.63 10.45 7.02
CA ALA A 54 -1.88 10.64 5.78
C ALA A 54 -0.36 10.70 6.04
N VAL A 55 0.04 11.07 7.27
CA VAL A 55 1.33 10.68 7.91
C VAL A 55 1.24 9.19 8.34
N GLY A 56 0.52 8.39 7.55
CA GLY A 56 -0.08 7.12 7.93
C GLY A 56 0.93 6.01 8.09
N VAL A 57 0.63 5.09 9.01
CA VAL A 57 1.27 3.79 9.26
C VAL A 57 2.57 3.62 8.48
N ARG A 58 3.69 3.81 9.17
CA ARG A 58 5.03 3.54 8.64
C ARG A 58 5.07 2.08 8.16
N ALA A 59 4.88 1.89 6.86
CA ALA A 59 5.00 0.59 6.21
C ALA A 59 6.46 0.26 5.91
N SER A 60 6.81 -1.02 6.07
CA SER A 60 8.04 -1.61 5.58
C SER A 60 7.81 -2.11 4.15
N VAL A 61 8.42 -1.46 3.17
CA VAL A 61 8.26 -1.74 1.74
C VAL A 61 9.53 -2.36 1.19
N LEU A 62 9.40 -3.46 0.44
CA LEU A 62 10.51 -4.05 -0.32
C LEU A 62 10.34 -3.75 -1.81
N VAL A 63 11.37 -3.20 -2.43
CA VAL A 63 11.40 -2.89 -3.87
C VAL A 63 12.42 -3.79 -4.55
N ILE A 64 11.96 -4.59 -5.51
CA ILE A 64 12.74 -5.57 -6.26
C ILE A 64 12.71 -5.19 -7.74
N ASP A 65 13.83 -4.66 -8.22
CA ASP A 65 14.03 -4.21 -9.60
C ASP A 65 15.55 -4.26 -9.85
N ASP A 66 16.05 -4.55 -11.04
CA ASP A 66 17.50 -4.57 -11.30
C ASP A 66 18.08 -3.17 -11.52
N GLU A 67 17.25 -2.22 -11.94
CA GLU A 67 17.60 -0.83 -12.22
C GLU A 67 17.72 -0.01 -10.91
N ILE A 68 18.93 0.46 -10.59
CA ILE A 68 19.17 1.28 -9.40
C ILE A 68 18.34 2.57 -9.40
N THR A 69 18.12 3.17 -10.57
CA THR A 69 17.33 4.39 -10.75
C THR A 69 15.88 4.20 -10.30
N VAL A 70 15.26 3.06 -10.65
CA VAL A 70 13.92 2.70 -10.20
C VAL A 70 13.90 2.52 -8.69
N ARG A 71 14.83 1.74 -8.14
CA ARG A 71 14.89 1.50 -6.69
C ARG A 71 15.10 2.80 -5.90
N SER A 72 15.95 3.70 -6.37
CA SER A 72 16.18 5.01 -5.77
C SER A 72 14.94 5.90 -5.82
N LEU A 73 14.23 5.95 -6.95
CA LEU A 73 12.98 6.69 -7.06
C LEU A 73 11.94 6.24 -6.03
N PHE A 74 11.77 4.92 -5.87
CA PHE A 74 10.89 4.40 -4.82
C PHE A 74 11.34 4.78 -3.42
N LYS A 75 12.65 4.66 -3.15
CA LYS A 75 13.23 4.98 -1.85
C LYS A 75 12.98 6.44 -1.48
N GLU A 76 13.40 7.37 -2.35
CA GLU A 76 13.22 8.82 -2.15
C GLU A 76 11.74 9.15 -1.96
N THR A 77 10.87 8.68 -2.87
CA THR A 77 9.43 8.97 -2.83
C THR A 77 8.78 8.46 -1.54
N LEU A 78 9.04 7.22 -1.12
CA LEU A 78 8.34 6.60 0.00
C LEU A 78 8.94 6.95 1.36
N GLU A 79 10.25 7.17 1.46
CA GLU A 79 10.88 7.64 2.70
C GLU A 79 10.44 9.09 3.03
N GLU A 80 10.24 9.95 2.02
CA GLU A 80 9.62 11.28 2.21
C GLU A 80 8.19 11.21 2.75
N GLN A 81 7.46 10.12 2.46
CA GLN A 81 6.15 9.84 3.04
C GLN A 81 6.21 9.15 4.42
N GLY A 82 7.41 8.90 4.96
CA GLY A 82 7.62 8.33 6.28
C GLY A 82 7.65 6.79 6.34
N HIS A 83 7.72 6.10 5.20
CA HIS A 83 7.85 4.65 5.11
C HIS A 83 9.31 4.18 5.25
N VAL A 84 9.52 2.88 5.47
CA VAL A 84 10.84 2.24 5.42
C VAL A 84 10.97 1.50 4.12
N VAL A 85 11.99 1.80 3.33
CA VAL A 85 12.21 1.12 2.05
C VAL A 85 13.47 0.26 2.12
N SER A 86 13.28 -1.03 1.89
CA SER A 86 14.38 -1.95 1.56
C SER A 86 14.42 -2.17 0.05
N MET A 87 15.63 -2.34 -0.48
CA MET A 87 15.89 -2.53 -1.90
C MET A 87 16.53 -3.89 -2.11
N ALA A 88 16.17 -4.59 -3.18
CA ALA A 88 16.84 -5.80 -3.64
C ALA A 88 17.07 -5.70 -5.16
N LYS A 89 18.28 -6.04 -5.62
CA LYS A 89 18.63 -5.92 -7.05
C LYS A 89 18.31 -7.16 -7.88
N ASN A 90 17.96 -8.25 -7.22
CA ASN A 90 17.65 -9.53 -7.86
C ASN A 90 16.81 -10.40 -6.91
N GLY A 91 16.37 -11.55 -7.42
CA GLY A 91 15.55 -12.48 -6.64
C GLY A 91 16.26 -13.15 -5.47
N GLU A 92 17.57 -13.34 -5.52
CA GLU A 92 18.32 -13.96 -4.41
C GLU A 92 18.35 -13.04 -3.19
N GLU A 93 18.73 -11.77 -3.40
CA GLU A 93 18.74 -10.74 -2.36
C GLU A 93 17.33 -10.50 -1.81
N ALA A 94 16.31 -10.53 -2.67
CA ALA A 94 14.92 -10.41 -2.23
C ALA A 94 14.49 -11.57 -1.32
N LEU A 95 14.82 -12.81 -1.68
CA LEU A 95 14.46 -13.98 -0.88
C LEU A 95 15.20 -14.01 0.47
N GLU A 96 16.47 -13.62 0.50
CA GLU A 96 17.23 -13.50 1.75
C GLU A 96 16.60 -12.46 2.69
N GLN A 97 16.18 -11.31 2.16
CA GLN A 97 15.50 -10.29 2.95
C GLN A 97 14.11 -10.74 3.42
N LEU A 98 13.34 -11.44 2.58
CA LEU A 98 12.01 -11.96 2.93
C LEU A 98 12.03 -13.07 3.99
N GLN A 99 13.17 -13.75 4.14
CA GLN A 99 13.39 -14.73 5.21
C GLN A 99 13.80 -14.08 6.53
N SER A 100 14.50 -12.94 6.49
CA SER A 100 15.08 -12.28 7.66
C SER A 100 14.27 -11.11 8.20
N LYS A 101 13.36 -10.54 7.39
CA LYS A 101 12.56 -9.35 7.73
C LYS A 101 11.10 -9.54 7.34
N ASP A 102 10.23 -8.79 8.00
CA ASP A 102 8.84 -8.62 7.60
C ASP A 102 8.65 -7.34 6.77
N PHE A 103 7.75 -7.45 5.80
CA PHE A 103 7.37 -6.37 4.90
C PHE A 103 5.85 -6.32 4.83
N ASP A 104 5.32 -5.11 4.68
CA ASP A 104 3.89 -4.87 4.51
C ASP A 104 3.50 -4.89 3.02
N LEU A 105 4.44 -4.53 2.13
CA LEU A 105 4.22 -4.44 0.70
C LEU A 105 5.50 -4.75 -0.08
N VAL A 106 5.35 -5.47 -1.19
CA VAL A 106 6.43 -5.70 -2.16
C VAL A 106 6.07 -5.05 -3.49
N PHE A 107 7.03 -4.34 -4.08
CA PHE A 107 7.04 -3.96 -5.48
C PHE A 107 8.02 -4.86 -6.24
N LEU A 108 7.53 -5.55 -7.26
CA LEU A 108 8.30 -6.56 -7.99
C LEU A 108 8.29 -6.28 -9.49
N ASP A 109 9.46 -5.99 -10.07
CA ASP A 109 9.63 -6.01 -11.53
C ASP A 109 9.60 -7.45 -12.06
N LEU A 110 8.82 -7.68 -13.13
CA LEU A 110 8.82 -8.96 -13.84
C LEU A 110 10.03 -9.17 -14.73
N LYS A 111 10.66 -8.09 -15.19
CA LYS A 111 11.72 -8.13 -16.18
C LYS A 111 13.08 -7.83 -15.54
N MET A 112 13.59 -8.81 -14.80
CA MET A 112 14.96 -8.78 -14.28
C MET A 112 15.82 -9.87 -14.94
N PRO A 113 17.12 -9.64 -15.13
CA PRO A 113 18.05 -10.70 -15.52
C PRO A 113 18.20 -11.74 -14.39
N GLY A 114 18.21 -13.02 -14.76
CA GLY A 114 18.34 -14.14 -13.82
C GLY A 114 17.01 -14.81 -13.47
N LEU A 115 16.68 -14.88 -12.18
CA LEU A 115 15.42 -15.48 -11.70
C LEU A 115 14.23 -14.72 -12.28
N ASN A 116 13.36 -15.41 -13.00
CA ASN A 116 12.20 -14.81 -13.65
C ASN A 116 11.25 -14.22 -12.59
N GLY A 117 10.75 -13.00 -12.78
CA GLY A 117 9.85 -12.34 -11.82
C GLY A 117 8.58 -13.15 -11.51
N ALA A 118 8.08 -13.97 -12.43
CA ALA A 118 6.97 -14.89 -12.15
C ALA A 118 7.36 -16.03 -11.19
N GLU A 119 8.57 -16.58 -11.33
CA GLU A 119 9.10 -17.59 -10.41
C GLU A 119 9.38 -17.00 -9.04
N LEU A 120 9.92 -15.78 -9.00
CA LEU A 120 10.11 -15.04 -7.76
C LEU A 120 8.78 -14.82 -7.06
N TYR A 121 7.76 -14.34 -7.78
CA TYR A 121 6.42 -14.18 -7.23
C TYR A 121 5.89 -15.47 -6.59
N GLN A 122 6.02 -16.62 -7.27
CA GLN A 122 5.63 -17.92 -6.72
C GLN A 122 6.36 -18.25 -5.42
N LYS A 123 7.67 -18.02 -5.37
CA LYS A 123 8.47 -18.23 -4.15
C LYS A 123 8.04 -17.30 -3.02
N ILE A 124 7.77 -16.02 -3.30
CA ILE A 124 7.25 -15.06 -2.31
C ILE A 124 5.92 -15.57 -1.75
N ARG A 125 4.99 -16.02 -2.60
CA ARG A 125 3.70 -16.56 -2.16
C ARG A 125 3.82 -17.85 -1.35
N ALA A 126 4.82 -18.68 -1.60
CA ALA A 126 5.09 -19.86 -0.80
C ALA A 126 5.60 -19.51 0.61
N ILE A 127 6.46 -18.49 0.74
CA ILE A 127 7.07 -18.09 2.02
C ILE A 127 6.12 -17.19 2.83
N LYS A 128 5.48 -16.23 2.17
CA LYS A 128 4.57 -15.24 2.78
C LYS A 128 3.24 -15.19 1.98
N PRO A 129 2.32 -16.15 2.18
CA PRO A 129 1.10 -16.27 1.36
C PRO A 129 0.15 -15.07 1.41
N LYS A 130 0.25 -14.22 2.44
CA LYS A 130 -0.58 -13.03 2.63
C LYS A 130 0.11 -11.72 2.29
N LEU A 131 1.42 -11.75 1.98
CA LEU A 131 2.19 -10.55 1.65
C LEU A 131 1.66 -9.97 0.34
N PRO A 132 1.14 -8.74 0.35
CA PRO A 132 0.72 -8.06 -0.87
C PRO A 132 1.93 -7.79 -1.76
N VAL A 133 1.77 -8.11 -3.04
CA VAL A 133 2.78 -7.88 -4.07
C VAL A 133 2.15 -7.11 -5.21
N THR A 134 2.68 -5.91 -5.45
CA THR A 134 2.37 -5.09 -6.62
C THR A 134 3.40 -5.37 -7.71
N ILE A 135 2.91 -5.73 -8.89
CA ILE A 135 3.76 -6.03 -10.03
C ILE A 135 4.09 -4.75 -10.78
N ILE A 136 5.36 -4.58 -11.11
CA ILE A 136 5.86 -3.54 -11.99
C ILE A 136 6.19 -4.17 -13.34
N THR A 137 5.68 -3.62 -14.44
CA THR A 137 5.98 -4.16 -15.78
C THR A 137 5.97 -3.09 -16.86
N GLY A 138 6.91 -3.16 -17.80
CA GLY A 138 6.85 -2.42 -19.07
C GLY A 138 6.14 -3.18 -20.21
N TYR A 139 5.72 -4.43 -19.97
CA TYR A 139 5.13 -5.32 -20.96
C TYR A 139 3.90 -6.04 -20.36
N PRO A 140 2.75 -5.35 -20.29
CA PRO A 140 1.55 -5.87 -19.65
C PRO A 140 0.96 -7.10 -20.37
N ASP A 141 1.25 -7.26 -21.67
CA ASP A 141 0.73 -8.35 -22.51
C ASP A 141 1.66 -9.58 -22.61
N SER A 142 2.62 -9.72 -21.69
CA SER A 142 3.58 -10.83 -21.71
C SER A 142 3.04 -12.12 -21.08
N ASP A 143 3.52 -13.28 -21.54
CA ASP A 143 3.20 -14.59 -20.92
C ASP A 143 3.57 -14.63 -19.43
N THR A 144 4.68 -13.97 -19.07
CA THR A 144 5.10 -13.81 -17.67
C THR A 144 4.05 -13.08 -16.85
N MET A 145 3.48 -12.01 -17.40
CA MET A 145 2.42 -11.26 -16.74
C MET A 145 1.15 -12.09 -16.60
N ALA A 146 0.75 -12.83 -17.64
CA ALA A 146 -0.41 -13.72 -17.59
C ALA A 146 -0.29 -14.78 -16.47
N LYS A 147 0.90 -15.38 -16.29
CA LYS A 147 1.17 -16.34 -15.21
C LYS A 147 1.04 -15.74 -13.82
N VAL A 148 1.40 -14.46 -13.64
CA VAL A 148 1.30 -13.78 -12.36
C VAL A 148 -0.14 -13.36 -12.09
N LEU A 149 -0.84 -12.81 -13.08
CA LEU A 149 -2.27 -12.45 -12.97
C LEU A 149 -3.14 -13.64 -12.57
N ALA A 150 -2.87 -14.83 -13.10
CA ALA A 150 -3.57 -16.06 -12.73
C ALA A 150 -3.46 -16.41 -11.23
N GLN A 151 -2.47 -15.84 -10.53
CA GLN A 151 -2.24 -16.05 -9.10
C GLN A 151 -2.78 -14.91 -8.23
N GLY A 152 -3.34 -13.84 -8.83
CA GLY A 152 -3.96 -12.73 -8.12
C GLY A 152 -2.95 -11.85 -7.36
N PRO A 153 -2.12 -11.05 -8.06
CA PRO A 153 -1.30 -10.03 -7.41
C PRO A 153 -2.19 -8.98 -6.74
N PHE A 154 -1.62 -8.26 -5.78
CA PHE A 154 -2.34 -7.20 -5.09
C PHE A 154 -2.67 -6.04 -6.04
N GLY A 155 -1.74 -5.71 -6.92
CA GLY A 155 -1.89 -4.66 -7.91
C GLY A 155 -0.89 -4.80 -9.05
N VAL A 156 -1.07 -3.94 -10.04
CA VAL A 156 -0.20 -3.84 -11.22
C VAL A 156 0.08 -2.36 -11.47
N MET A 157 1.33 -2.03 -11.71
CA MET A 157 1.83 -0.72 -12.09
C MET A 157 2.60 -0.84 -13.41
N ASN A 158 2.22 -0.05 -14.39
CA ASN A 158 2.86 -0.06 -15.70
C ASN A 158 4.02 0.94 -15.75
N LYS A 159 5.16 0.54 -16.33
CA LYS A 159 6.22 1.46 -16.75
C LYS A 159 5.75 2.19 -18.04
N PRO A 160 6.01 3.50 -18.20
CA PRO A 160 6.66 4.40 -17.23
C PRO A 160 5.70 4.85 -16.11
N PHE A 161 6.25 5.10 -14.93
CA PHE A 161 5.55 5.62 -13.76
C PHE A 161 6.35 6.74 -13.09
N GLY A 162 5.68 7.59 -12.32
CA GLY A 162 6.30 8.64 -11.51
C GLY A 162 5.99 8.50 -10.02
N GLU A 163 6.44 9.49 -9.25
CA GLU A 163 6.26 9.56 -7.79
C GLU A 163 4.79 9.39 -7.38
N MET A 164 3.86 10.04 -8.10
CA MET A 164 2.44 9.98 -7.78
C MET A 164 1.86 8.57 -7.97
N ASP A 165 2.33 7.81 -8.95
CA ASP A 165 1.89 6.42 -9.17
C ASP A 165 2.36 5.54 -8.00
N ILE A 166 3.61 5.72 -7.57
CA ILE A 166 4.20 5.04 -6.41
C ILE A 166 3.38 5.34 -5.14
N ILE A 167 3.12 6.61 -4.88
CA ILE A 167 2.33 7.06 -3.73
C ILE A 167 0.92 6.47 -3.78
N ASN A 168 0.27 6.49 -4.95
CA ASN A 168 -1.09 5.98 -5.09
C ASN A 168 -1.15 4.45 -4.94
N ALA A 169 -0.19 3.70 -5.47
CA ALA A 169 -0.11 2.26 -5.30
C ALA A 169 0.07 1.87 -3.82
N THR A 170 0.94 2.57 -3.10
CA THR A 170 1.14 2.37 -1.65
C THR A 170 -0.09 2.79 -0.84
N LYS A 171 -0.74 3.91 -1.19
CA LYS A 171 -1.97 4.35 -0.51
C LYS A 171 -3.15 3.41 -0.74
N ASN A 172 -3.28 2.84 -1.93
CA ASN A 172 -4.29 1.83 -2.22
C ASN A 172 -4.10 0.61 -1.32
N PHE A 173 -2.86 0.20 -1.06
CA PHE A 173 -2.56 -0.80 -0.04
C PHE A 173 -3.01 -0.39 1.37
N LEU A 174 -2.57 0.78 1.86
CA LEU A 174 -2.91 1.23 3.21
C LEU A 174 -4.41 1.49 3.44
N ARG A 175 -5.16 1.80 2.37
CA ARG A 175 -6.63 1.93 2.41
C ARG A 175 -7.35 0.59 2.51
N ILE A 176 -6.75 -0.47 1.98
CA ILE A 176 -7.33 -1.82 1.89
C ILE A 176 -6.88 -2.72 3.05
N SER A 177 -5.76 -2.39 3.70
CA SER A 177 -5.22 -3.05 4.89
C SER A 177 -5.41 -2.15 6.12
N PRO A 178 -6.55 -2.23 6.85
CA PRO A 178 -6.76 -1.35 7.99
C PRO A 178 -5.95 -1.74 9.23
N GLU A 179 -5.15 -2.81 9.20
CA GLU A 179 -4.45 -3.34 10.37
C GLU A 179 -3.15 -4.07 9.94
N ALA A 180 -2.01 -3.55 10.41
CA ALA A 180 -0.99 -4.36 11.07
C ALA A 180 -0.92 -3.87 12.52
#